data_AF-A0A817NM06-F1
#
_entry.id   AF-A0A817NM06-F1
#
_cell.length_a   1.000
_cell.length_b   1.000
_cell.length_c   1.000
_cell.angle_alpha   90.00
_cell.angle_beta   90.00
_cell.angle_gamma   90.00
#
_symmetry.space_group_name_H-M   'P 1'
#
loop_
_entity.id
_entity.type
_entity.pdbx_description
1 polymer ?
#
loop_
_entity_poly.entity_id
_entity_poly.type
_entity_poly.pdbx_seq_one_letter_code
_entity_poly.pdbx_strand_id
1 'polypeptide(L)'
;MRKSWTEACLDVTVRWLLRQCGRIETESRRKCIELVCTFIPLLPNIRSIREYFDLKIKSEGNIYFIERFEGTISKEKKTRFKASLANQTCLTDMNEQFSLPIVYQWLDTVIASLDCYTWVFSQGFLNPLLFQDNNQKSRLITSLSYFISKISMNTLHDIVNYFPASNQSYVFTPNDVRQFDTAKCTVIVRLLNFITAIWSEYPHDTKRAIEDSFYSNDLTKLILTCVFNPTQLGFDINNEEINKKLPERIMILLKSMTTHLPEQLLQPFYSNALQMTKSDGDTTITFNIKLFIMRLIIHTHTIFKSYARYWLTPIIHMCNQMIEKSSEDLNTFLIDTIVILLSWNSIAIPSELDRTAVQRLLEYLFLNCTHKNTFVMKTNLDLIKKLIESWNERIYAPTLIIYKLIFDQDIKSKHNAIGLSLIGILLANNILPYNEINDLTEDKFNETLLKNMTNSFRNIYAAAAEVVGMLLNVKKLKGQSNERLLEQLSFILKWHSGQTIQKHYPEIVDKTVMNKLIFGLKKLYGDFKMECLKVMIANVTEFDSAYLKLKAAGVLDILIHKDFSIRSVALRLLHKLLPKLTHEQLFKIAQTLSLDGSNECQYWTLEIYKWMYDYITQQITN
;
A
#
# COMPACT_ATOMS: atom_id res chain seq x y z
N MET A 1 30.29 -22.50 48.33
CA MET A 1 31.20 -21.34 48.10
C MET A 1 30.80 -20.10 48.92
N ARG A 2 30.87 -20.13 50.26
CA ARG A 2 30.52 -18.97 51.13
C ARG A 2 31.74 -18.32 51.83
N LYS A 3 32.96 -18.62 51.42
CA LYS A 3 34.20 -18.23 52.14
C LYS A 3 35.21 -17.35 51.37
N SER A 4 34.86 -16.73 50.24
CA SER A 4 35.88 -16.09 49.36
C SER A 4 35.75 -14.59 49.11
N TRP A 5 35.05 -13.83 49.95
CA TRP A 5 34.96 -12.37 49.78
C TRP A 5 35.41 -11.69 51.07
N THR A 6 36.73 -11.63 51.28
CA THR A 6 37.35 -11.10 52.50
C THR A 6 37.67 -9.61 52.42
N GLU A 7 37.61 -8.99 51.24
CA GLU A 7 37.80 -7.54 51.04
C GLU A 7 36.61 -6.92 50.29
N ALA A 8 36.15 -5.75 50.73
CA ALA A 8 35.04 -5.02 50.14
C ALA A 8 35.52 -4.15 48.96
N CYS A 9 35.64 -4.75 47.77
CA CYS A 9 36.00 -4.04 46.54
C CYS A 9 34.77 -3.77 45.66
N LEU A 10 34.89 -2.79 44.76
CA LEU A 10 33.84 -2.44 43.81
C LEU A 10 33.42 -3.64 42.92
N ASP A 11 34.36 -4.53 42.53
CA ASP A 11 34.05 -5.77 41.79
C ASP A 11 33.09 -6.68 42.59
N VAL A 12 33.31 -6.80 43.90
CA VAL A 12 32.43 -7.58 44.79
C VAL A 12 31.03 -7.01 44.81
N THR A 13 30.91 -5.68 44.91
CA THR A 13 29.63 -4.97 44.88
C THR A 13 28.91 -5.18 43.55
N VAL A 14 29.61 -5.03 42.42
CA VAL A 14 29.04 -5.26 41.08
C VAL A 14 28.54 -6.69 40.92
N ARG A 15 29.33 -7.69 41.33
CA ARG A 15 28.92 -9.10 41.26
C ARG A 15 27.74 -9.42 42.16
N TRP A 16 27.66 -8.78 43.33
CA TRP A 16 26.51 -8.91 44.23
C TRP A 16 25.25 -8.26 43.64
N LEU A 17 25.37 -7.06 43.06
CA LEU A 17 24.28 -6.36 42.39
C LEU A 17 23.76 -7.14 41.18
N LEU A 18 24.65 -7.68 40.34
CA LEU A 18 24.28 -8.56 39.22
C LEU A 18 23.49 -9.79 39.69
N ARG A 19 23.82 -10.34 40.86
CA ARG A 19 23.05 -11.41 41.47
C ARG A 19 21.68 -10.94 41.98
N GLN A 20 21.52 -9.67 42.33
CA GLN A 20 20.23 -9.10 42.74
C GLN A 20 19.34 -8.74 41.54
N CYS A 21 19.88 -8.68 40.31
CA CYS A 21 19.09 -8.43 39.11
C CYS A 21 18.02 -9.53 38.89
N GLY A 22 18.29 -10.79 39.24
CA GLY A 22 17.30 -11.88 39.15
C GLY A 22 16.23 -11.89 40.25
N ARG A 23 16.08 -10.84 41.06
CA ARG A 23 15.03 -10.77 42.10
C ARG A 23 13.64 -10.62 41.49
N ILE A 24 12.65 -11.18 42.18
CA ILE A 24 11.22 -11.11 41.86
C ILE A 24 10.73 -9.65 41.93
N GLU A 25 11.18 -8.88 42.92
CA GLU A 25 10.72 -7.50 43.13
C GLU A 25 11.21 -6.53 42.04
N THR A 26 10.29 -6.05 41.21
CA THR A 26 10.57 -5.23 40.01
C THR A 26 11.37 -3.95 40.29
N GLU A 27 11.01 -3.16 41.30
CA GLU A 27 11.72 -1.91 41.63
C GLU A 27 13.15 -2.16 42.12
N SER A 28 13.34 -3.22 42.92
CA SER A 28 14.65 -3.63 43.40
C SER A 28 15.54 -4.08 42.24
N ARG A 29 14.99 -4.91 41.34
CA ARG A 29 15.66 -5.37 40.13
C ARG A 29 16.07 -4.20 39.23
N ARG A 30 15.15 -3.28 38.96
CA ARG A 30 15.40 -2.10 38.12
C ARG A 30 16.52 -1.23 38.68
N LYS A 31 16.50 -0.97 40.00
CA LYS A 31 17.56 -0.20 40.65
C LYS A 31 18.91 -0.93 40.64
N CYS A 32 18.92 -2.25 40.81
CA CYS A 32 20.14 -3.04 40.71
C CYS A 32 20.75 -2.97 39.30
N ILE A 33 19.93 -3.08 38.24
CA ILE A 33 20.41 -2.93 36.85
C ILE A 33 21.01 -1.54 36.63
N GLU A 34 20.34 -0.48 37.08
CA GLU A 34 20.85 0.90 37.00
C GLU A 34 22.22 1.06 37.69
N LEU A 35 22.35 0.53 38.91
CA LEU A 35 23.60 0.59 39.68
C LEU A 35 24.71 -0.25 39.03
N VAL A 36 24.39 -1.40 38.45
CA VAL A 36 25.36 -2.22 37.70
C VAL A 36 25.91 -1.44 36.51
N CYS A 37 25.04 -0.81 35.72
CA CYS A 37 25.45 0.01 34.58
C CYS A 37 26.32 1.21 35.01
N THR A 38 26.08 1.75 36.21
CA THR A 38 26.84 2.88 36.76
C THR A 38 28.20 2.45 37.32
N PHE A 39 28.29 1.27 37.95
CA PHE A 39 29.48 0.84 38.68
C PHE A 39 30.48 0.05 37.84
N ILE A 40 30.05 -0.69 36.81
CA ILE A 40 30.98 -1.42 35.95
C ILE A 40 32.03 -0.50 35.29
N PRO A 41 31.68 0.67 34.73
CA PRO A 41 32.65 1.59 34.13
C PRO A 41 33.68 2.17 35.10
N LEU A 42 33.42 2.07 36.41
CA LEU A 42 34.32 2.56 37.47
C LEU A 42 35.34 1.49 37.91
N LEU A 43 35.24 0.25 37.39
CA LEU A 43 36.17 -0.81 37.71
C LEU A 43 37.53 -0.60 37.01
N PRO A 44 38.65 -0.93 37.67
CA PRO A 44 39.96 -0.79 37.06
C PRO A 44 40.09 -1.75 35.85
N ASN A 45 40.69 -1.26 34.77
CA ASN A 45 40.95 -2.02 33.53
C ASN A 45 39.70 -2.51 32.76
N ILE A 46 38.54 -1.90 32.98
CA ILE A 46 37.31 -2.17 32.22
C ILE A 46 36.88 -0.89 31.51
N ARG A 47 36.80 -0.92 30.19
CA ARG A 47 36.46 0.25 29.35
C ARG A 47 34.97 0.31 29.02
N SER A 48 34.27 -0.81 29.11
CA SER A 48 32.84 -0.89 28.81
C SER A 48 32.15 -2.03 29.58
N ILE A 49 30.82 -1.93 29.69
CA ILE A 49 29.99 -3.00 30.28
C ILE A 49 30.15 -4.29 29.48
N ARG A 50 30.19 -4.21 28.14
CA ARG A 50 30.38 -5.36 27.26
C ARG A 50 31.70 -6.08 27.54
N GLU A 51 32.80 -5.34 27.68
CA GLU A 51 34.11 -5.92 28.01
C GLU A 51 34.09 -6.66 29.36
N TYR A 52 33.43 -6.11 30.38
CA TYR A 52 33.25 -6.80 31.65
C TYR A 52 32.47 -8.12 31.48
N PHE A 53 31.39 -8.11 30.69
CA PHE A 53 30.59 -9.29 30.43
C PHE A 53 31.39 -10.35 29.68
N ASP A 54 32.13 -9.97 28.64
CA ASP A 54 33.02 -10.87 27.88
C ASP A 54 34.10 -11.49 28.77
N LEU A 55 34.68 -10.71 29.70
CA LEU A 55 35.64 -11.22 30.68
C LEU A 55 35.00 -12.27 31.60
N LYS A 56 33.77 -12.05 32.07
CA LYS A 56 33.05 -13.03 32.91
C LYS A 56 32.67 -14.29 32.15
N ILE A 57 32.27 -14.18 30.87
CA ILE A 57 32.04 -15.36 30.02
C ILE A 57 33.34 -16.15 29.86
N LYS A 58 34.47 -15.49 29.59
CA LYS A 58 35.77 -16.17 29.45
C LYS A 58 36.23 -16.85 30.74
N SER A 59 35.98 -16.24 31.90
CA SER A 59 36.47 -16.78 33.18
C SER A 59 35.55 -17.81 33.83
N GLU A 60 34.24 -17.59 33.77
CA GLU A 60 33.23 -18.36 34.52
C GLU A 60 32.17 -19.02 33.61
N GLY A 61 32.22 -18.78 32.29
CA GLY A 61 31.28 -19.34 31.31
C GLY A 61 29.91 -18.65 31.27
N ASN A 62 29.03 -19.10 30.38
CA ASN A 62 27.64 -18.60 30.27
C ASN A 62 26.83 -18.83 31.55
N ILE A 63 27.17 -19.89 32.29
CA ILE A 63 26.50 -20.25 33.54
C ILE A 63 26.53 -19.13 34.58
N TYR A 64 27.57 -18.29 34.55
CA TYR A 64 27.69 -17.12 35.42
C TYR A 64 26.44 -16.23 35.39
N PHE A 65 25.92 -15.95 34.19
CA PHE A 65 24.75 -15.09 33.99
C PHE A 65 23.46 -15.84 34.18
N ILE A 66 23.37 -17.08 33.71
CA ILE A 66 22.19 -17.95 33.87
C ILE A 66 21.85 -18.10 35.37
N GLU A 67 22.83 -18.43 36.22
CA GLU A 67 22.61 -18.58 37.67
C GLU A 67 22.16 -17.29 38.38
N ARG A 68 22.50 -16.12 37.81
CA ARG A 68 22.16 -14.82 38.38
C ARG A 68 20.79 -14.33 37.92
N PHE A 69 20.38 -14.69 36.71
CA PHE A 69 19.10 -14.29 36.14
C PHE A 69 17.97 -15.27 36.44
N GLU A 70 18.28 -16.56 36.52
CA GLU A 70 17.29 -17.64 36.76
C GLU A 70 17.39 -18.25 38.15
N GLY A 71 18.49 -17.99 38.86
CA GLY A 71 18.81 -18.56 40.17
C GLY A 71 19.62 -19.85 40.09
N THR A 72 19.93 -20.45 41.25
CA THR A 72 20.84 -21.61 41.37
C THR A 72 20.13 -22.85 41.87
N ILE A 73 20.49 -24.03 41.35
CA ILE A 73 20.05 -25.33 41.85
C ILE A 73 20.78 -25.65 43.17
N SER A 74 20.22 -25.23 44.31
CA SER A 74 20.77 -25.58 45.62
C SER A 74 20.10 -26.82 46.18
N LYS A 75 20.88 -27.89 46.41
CA LYS A 75 20.45 -29.08 47.18
C LYS A 75 20.31 -28.85 48.69
N GLU A 76 20.77 -27.71 49.20
CA GLU A 76 20.63 -27.36 50.61
C GLU A 76 19.39 -26.48 50.85
N LYS A 77 18.49 -26.93 51.75
CA LYS A 77 17.25 -26.26 52.21
C LYS A 77 17.45 -24.85 52.84
N LYS A 78 18.60 -24.21 52.69
CA LYS A 78 18.99 -22.92 53.30
C LYS A 78 19.49 -21.88 52.28
N THR A 79 18.85 -21.79 51.11
CA THR A 79 18.95 -20.61 50.25
C THR A 79 17.79 -19.64 50.52
N ARG A 80 18.10 -18.34 50.65
CA ARG A 80 17.13 -17.27 50.94
C ARG A 80 16.14 -16.98 49.78
N PHE A 81 16.34 -17.58 48.61
CA PHE A 81 15.44 -17.48 47.46
C PHE A 81 14.68 -18.81 47.33
N LYS A 82 13.41 -18.82 47.75
CA LYS A 82 12.56 -20.01 47.77
C LYS A 82 11.96 -20.38 46.39
N ALA A 83 11.99 -19.48 45.41
CA ALA A 83 11.57 -19.73 44.03
C ALA A 83 12.64 -19.26 43.05
N SER A 84 12.88 -20.08 42.03
CA SER A 84 13.91 -19.89 41.00
C SER A 84 13.56 -20.75 39.79
N LEU A 85 13.68 -20.16 38.59
CA LEU A 85 13.46 -20.86 37.32
C LEU A 85 14.39 -22.04 37.09
N ALA A 86 15.58 -22.02 37.69
CA ALA A 86 16.54 -23.12 37.63
C ALA A 86 15.99 -24.44 38.23
N ASN A 87 15.03 -24.34 39.16
CA ASN A 87 14.40 -25.51 39.81
C ASN A 87 12.96 -25.76 39.37
N GLN A 88 12.27 -24.76 38.81
CA GLN A 88 10.81 -24.75 38.64
C GLN A 88 10.45 -24.21 37.26
N THR A 89 10.36 -25.11 36.28
CA THR A 89 10.09 -24.73 34.89
C THR A 89 8.62 -24.55 34.59
N CYS A 90 7.76 -25.27 35.32
CA CYS A 90 6.30 -25.28 35.20
C CYS A 90 5.63 -25.09 36.57
N LEU A 91 4.35 -24.70 36.60
CA LEU A 91 3.59 -24.54 37.85
C LEU A 91 3.48 -25.84 38.67
N THR A 92 3.45 -26.98 37.99
CA THR A 92 3.41 -28.32 38.61
C THR A 92 4.70 -28.71 39.32
N ASP A 93 5.82 -28.06 38.99
CA ASP A 93 7.11 -28.31 39.64
C ASP A 93 7.19 -27.64 41.03
N MET A 94 6.26 -26.71 41.32
CA MET A 94 6.23 -25.92 42.55
C MET A 94 5.56 -26.66 43.70
N ASN A 95 4.39 -27.26 43.44
CA ASN A 95 3.54 -27.94 44.41
C ASN A 95 2.44 -28.75 43.71
N GLU A 96 2.02 -29.87 44.30
CA GLU A 96 0.92 -30.69 43.78
C GLU A 96 -0.46 -30.05 44.06
N GLN A 97 -0.56 -29.21 45.09
CA GLN A 97 -1.77 -28.48 45.45
C GLN A 97 -1.76 -27.04 44.93
N PHE A 98 -2.90 -26.60 44.39
CA PHE A 98 -3.08 -25.23 43.89
C PHE A 98 -3.03 -24.20 45.03
N SER A 99 -2.33 -23.08 44.77
CA SER A 99 -2.27 -21.92 45.65
C SER A 99 -1.98 -20.66 44.83
N LEU A 100 -2.79 -19.61 45.01
CA LEU A 100 -2.63 -18.33 44.31
C LEU A 100 -1.23 -17.70 44.49
N PRO A 101 -0.66 -17.64 45.71
CA PRO A 101 0.73 -17.21 45.91
C PRO A 101 1.76 -17.96 45.07
N ILE A 102 1.58 -19.26 44.85
CA ILE A 102 2.51 -20.08 44.06
C ILE A 102 2.46 -19.67 42.59
N VAL A 103 1.25 -19.45 42.07
CA VAL A 103 1.03 -18.99 40.69
C VAL A 103 1.70 -17.62 40.48
N TYR A 104 1.44 -16.66 41.37
CA TYR A 104 2.05 -15.32 41.27
C TYR A 104 3.56 -15.36 41.41
N GLN A 105 4.07 -16.14 42.37
CA GLN A 105 5.51 -16.29 42.57
C GLN A 105 6.19 -16.85 41.31
N TRP A 106 5.58 -17.84 40.64
CA TRP A 106 6.12 -18.37 39.40
C TRP A 106 6.07 -17.33 38.27
N LEU A 107 4.94 -16.63 38.07
CA LEU A 107 4.83 -15.57 37.06
C LEU A 107 5.88 -14.46 37.29
N ASP A 108 6.10 -14.06 38.54
CA ASP A 108 7.09 -13.05 38.89
C ASP A 108 8.53 -13.53 38.63
N THR A 109 8.84 -14.82 38.83
CA THR A 109 10.15 -15.37 38.45
C THR A 109 10.38 -15.31 36.95
N VAL A 110 9.35 -15.61 36.14
CA VAL A 110 9.39 -15.48 34.68
C VAL A 110 9.62 -14.01 34.27
N ILE A 111 8.91 -13.07 34.89
CA ILE A 111 9.09 -11.63 34.65
C ILE A 111 10.52 -11.20 34.97
N ALA A 112 11.06 -11.63 36.11
CA ALA A 112 12.41 -11.26 36.56
C ALA A 112 13.48 -11.70 35.55
N SER A 113 13.41 -12.94 35.08
CA SER A 113 14.36 -13.43 34.07
C SER A 113 14.14 -12.75 32.71
N LEU A 114 12.89 -12.58 32.27
CA LEU A 114 12.60 -11.86 31.02
C LEU A 114 13.18 -10.45 31.03
N ASP A 115 13.02 -9.69 32.12
CA ASP A 115 13.57 -8.34 32.24
C ASP A 115 15.11 -8.34 32.16
N CYS A 116 15.78 -9.27 32.84
CA CYS A 116 17.25 -9.39 32.80
C CYS A 116 17.74 -9.70 31.39
N TYR A 117 17.17 -10.71 30.74
CA TYR A 117 17.58 -11.12 29.40
C TYR A 117 17.22 -10.07 28.33
N THR A 118 16.05 -9.44 28.44
CA THR A 118 15.68 -8.33 27.54
C THR A 118 16.67 -7.17 27.65
N TRP A 119 17.08 -6.82 28.88
CA TRP A 119 18.08 -5.78 29.10
C TRP A 119 19.43 -6.12 28.45
N VAL A 120 20.03 -7.27 28.77
CA VAL A 120 21.37 -7.61 28.25
C VAL A 120 21.39 -7.82 26.74
N PHE A 121 20.30 -8.31 26.14
CA PHE A 121 20.21 -8.50 24.70
C PHE A 121 19.96 -7.18 23.96
N SER A 122 19.03 -6.35 24.44
CA SER A 122 18.76 -5.04 23.82
C SER A 122 19.95 -4.07 23.86
N GLN A 123 20.89 -4.27 24.78
CA GLN A 123 22.11 -3.46 24.89
C GLN A 123 23.32 -4.10 24.22
N GLY A 124 23.17 -5.28 23.62
CA GLY A 124 24.28 -5.97 22.96
C GLY A 124 25.35 -6.53 23.93
N PHE A 125 25.02 -6.74 25.20
CA PHE A 125 25.96 -7.20 26.23
C PHE A 125 26.15 -8.71 26.24
N LEU A 126 25.11 -9.47 25.90
CA LEU A 126 25.15 -10.93 25.74
C LEU A 126 24.55 -11.33 24.39
N ASN A 127 24.87 -12.53 23.92
CA ASN A 127 24.35 -13.10 22.69
C ASN A 127 23.36 -14.27 22.99
N PRO A 128 22.20 -14.37 22.32
CA PRO A 128 21.23 -15.44 22.53
C PRO A 128 21.79 -16.87 22.41
N LEU A 129 22.91 -17.08 21.69
CA LEU A 129 23.59 -18.39 21.61
C LEU A 129 23.94 -18.98 22.98
N LEU A 130 23.95 -18.19 24.05
CA LEU A 130 24.08 -18.68 25.42
C LEU A 130 23.02 -19.74 25.78
N PHE A 131 21.85 -19.72 25.13
CA PHE A 131 20.78 -20.69 25.34
C PHE A 131 21.09 -22.09 24.77
N GLN A 132 22.08 -22.22 23.86
CA GLN A 132 22.47 -23.52 23.28
C GLN A 132 23.50 -24.30 24.10
N ASP A 133 24.08 -23.71 25.15
CA ASP A 133 25.23 -24.29 25.85
C ASP A 133 24.90 -25.67 26.47
N ASN A 134 25.62 -26.71 26.06
CA ASN A 134 25.35 -28.11 26.39
C ASN A 134 25.62 -28.46 27.87
N ASN A 135 26.44 -27.67 28.57
CA ASN A 135 26.87 -28.03 29.91
C ASN A 135 25.82 -27.70 30.99
N GLN A 136 25.10 -26.58 30.86
CA GLN A 136 23.93 -26.22 31.68
C GLN A 136 23.01 -25.27 30.91
N LYS A 137 21.86 -25.79 30.46
CA LYS A 137 20.90 -25.03 29.66
C LYS A 137 20.06 -24.09 30.52
N SER A 138 19.86 -22.87 30.02
CA SER A 138 18.81 -21.97 30.50
C SER A 138 17.45 -22.67 30.49
N ARG A 139 16.64 -22.40 31.51
CA ARG A 139 15.28 -22.91 31.65
C ARG A 139 14.23 -21.93 31.15
N LEU A 140 14.63 -20.69 30.83
CA LEU A 140 13.71 -19.64 30.40
C LEU A 140 12.86 -20.08 29.20
N ILE A 141 13.48 -20.55 28.12
CA ILE A 141 12.75 -20.92 26.89
C ILE A 141 11.72 -22.03 27.18
N THR A 142 12.08 -23.02 27.99
CA THR A 142 11.14 -24.08 28.43
C THR A 142 9.96 -23.50 29.21
N SER A 143 10.22 -22.60 30.16
CA SER A 143 9.17 -21.93 30.94
C SER A 143 8.28 -21.02 30.10
N LEU A 144 8.84 -20.34 29.10
CA LEU A 144 8.07 -19.54 28.16
C LEU A 144 7.19 -20.42 27.26
N SER A 145 7.71 -21.55 26.76
CA SER A 145 6.91 -22.52 26.00
C SER A 145 5.74 -23.07 26.83
N TYR A 146 5.96 -23.35 28.12
CA TYR A 146 4.88 -23.72 29.04
C TYR A 146 3.87 -22.58 29.24
N PHE A 147 4.34 -21.34 29.48
CA PHE A 147 3.48 -20.18 29.62
C PHE A 147 2.58 -19.98 28.39
N ILE A 148 3.15 -20.01 27.19
CA ILE A 148 2.45 -19.81 25.92
C ILE A 148 1.41 -20.91 25.68
N SER A 149 1.73 -22.17 26.00
CA SER A 149 0.86 -23.31 25.68
C SER A 149 -0.22 -23.59 26.75
N LYS A 150 0.02 -23.23 28.02
CA LYS A 150 -0.86 -23.60 29.14
C LYS A 150 -1.46 -22.43 29.90
N ILE A 151 -0.81 -21.27 29.91
CA ILE A 151 -1.23 -20.15 30.78
C ILE A 151 -1.82 -18.99 29.99
N SER A 152 -1.19 -18.58 28.89
CA SER A 152 -1.46 -17.28 28.28
C SER A 152 -2.91 -17.09 27.81
N MET A 153 -3.55 -18.16 27.30
CA MET A 153 -4.93 -18.15 26.81
C MET A 153 -5.97 -18.60 27.85
N ASN A 154 -5.53 -19.02 29.02
CA ASN A 154 -6.38 -19.68 30.01
C ASN A 154 -6.81 -18.69 31.10
N THR A 155 -8.00 -18.91 31.64
CA THR A 155 -8.50 -18.18 32.80
C THR A 155 -7.91 -18.74 34.08
N LEU A 156 -8.00 -17.98 35.18
CA LEU A 156 -7.56 -18.45 36.49
C LEU A 156 -8.22 -19.78 36.89
N HIS A 157 -9.49 -19.97 36.51
CA HIS A 157 -10.21 -21.23 36.75
C HIS A 157 -9.62 -22.41 35.99
N ASP A 158 -9.18 -22.19 34.74
CA ASP A 158 -8.55 -23.24 33.94
C ASP A 158 -7.19 -23.63 34.49
N ILE A 159 -6.45 -22.69 35.09
CA ILE A 159 -5.12 -22.95 35.67
C ILE A 159 -5.18 -23.94 36.83
N VAL A 160 -6.27 -23.92 37.61
CA VAL A 160 -6.48 -24.87 38.73
C VAL A 160 -6.40 -26.31 38.24
N ASN A 161 -6.96 -26.59 37.06
CA ASN A 161 -7.03 -27.95 36.51
C ASN A 161 -5.65 -28.55 36.14
N TYR A 162 -4.60 -27.74 36.13
CA TYR A 162 -3.23 -28.24 35.93
C TYR A 162 -2.59 -28.80 37.19
N PHE A 163 -3.23 -28.66 38.37
CA PHE A 163 -2.71 -29.20 39.62
C PHE A 163 -3.33 -30.59 39.89
N PRO A 164 -2.53 -31.67 39.97
CA PRO A 164 -3.07 -33.02 40.05
C PRO A 164 -3.84 -33.32 41.35
N ALA A 165 -3.58 -32.59 42.44
CA ALA A 165 -4.25 -32.78 43.73
C ALA A 165 -5.43 -31.81 44.00
N SER A 166 -5.85 -31.00 43.02
CA SER A 166 -6.96 -30.06 43.20
C SER A 166 -8.32 -30.75 42.94
N ASN A 167 -8.83 -31.45 43.95
CA ASN A 167 -10.18 -32.04 43.94
C ASN A 167 -11.27 -31.07 44.47
N GLN A 168 -10.91 -29.82 44.77
CA GLN A 168 -11.81 -28.82 45.35
C GLN A 168 -12.25 -27.80 44.31
N SER A 169 -13.54 -27.41 44.34
CA SER A 169 -14.04 -26.27 43.58
C SER A 169 -13.54 -24.98 44.23
N TYR A 170 -12.57 -24.32 43.59
CA TYR A 170 -12.08 -23.02 44.05
C TYR A 170 -13.03 -21.91 43.61
N VAL A 171 -13.45 -21.07 44.57
CA VAL A 171 -14.20 -19.85 44.30
C VAL A 171 -13.24 -18.67 44.36
N PHE A 172 -13.07 -17.97 43.24
CA PHE A 172 -12.21 -16.79 43.15
C PHE A 172 -13.03 -15.51 43.23
N THR A 173 -12.49 -14.50 43.91
CA THR A 173 -13.10 -13.17 43.90
C THR A 173 -12.80 -12.48 42.56
N PRO A 174 -13.63 -11.50 42.14
CA PRO A 174 -13.32 -10.69 40.97
C PRO A 174 -11.95 -10.00 41.05
N ASN A 175 -11.49 -9.67 42.26
CA ASN A 175 -10.16 -9.09 42.46
C ASN A 175 -9.04 -10.12 42.22
N ASP A 176 -9.21 -11.39 42.62
CA ASP A 176 -8.23 -12.45 42.36
C ASP A 176 -8.06 -12.67 40.86
N VAL A 177 -9.16 -12.74 40.12
CA VAL A 177 -9.15 -12.85 38.65
C VAL A 177 -8.43 -11.65 38.02
N ARG A 178 -8.76 -10.42 38.45
CA ARG A 178 -8.12 -9.20 37.94
C ARG A 178 -6.62 -9.16 38.23
N GLN A 179 -6.20 -9.56 39.42
CA GLN A 179 -4.78 -9.60 39.79
C GLN A 179 -4.02 -10.64 38.96
N PHE A 180 -4.61 -11.82 38.75
CA PHE A 180 -4.06 -12.83 37.86
C PHE A 180 -3.94 -12.35 36.43
N ASP A 181 -4.98 -11.75 35.87
CA ASP A 181 -4.96 -11.22 34.51
C ASP A 181 -3.91 -10.10 34.36
N THR A 182 -3.75 -9.25 35.38
CA THR A 182 -2.70 -8.22 35.41
C THR A 182 -1.29 -8.85 35.38
N ALA A 183 -1.05 -9.88 36.19
CA ALA A 183 0.24 -10.59 36.22
C ALA A 183 0.50 -11.32 34.89
N LYS A 184 -0.51 -12.03 34.37
CA LYS A 184 -0.46 -12.74 33.07
C LYS A 184 -0.17 -11.77 31.92
N CYS A 185 -0.89 -10.66 31.84
CA CYS A 185 -0.66 -9.61 30.84
C CYS A 185 0.73 -8.98 30.97
N THR A 186 1.26 -8.84 32.18
CA THR A 186 2.63 -8.35 32.40
C THR A 186 3.65 -9.32 31.81
N VAL A 187 3.50 -10.63 32.04
CA VAL A 187 4.35 -11.66 31.41
C VAL A 187 4.27 -11.56 29.89
N ILE A 188 3.06 -11.44 29.33
CA ILE A 188 2.86 -11.29 27.87
C ILE A 188 3.64 -10.07 27.34
N VAL A 189 3.49 -8.89 27.96
CA VAL A 189 4.20 -7.69 27.51
C VAL A 189 5.72 -7.86 27.60
N ARG A 190 6.23 -8.50 28.66
CA ARG A 190 7.67 -8.79 28.79
C ARG A 190 8.16 -9.81 27.76
N LEU A 191 7.36 -10.82 27.46
CA LEU A 191 7.65 -11.79 26.40
C LEU A 191 7.73 -11.10 25.03
N LEU A 192 6.77 -10.24 24.68
CA LEU A 192 6.78 -9.52 23.39
C LEU A 192 8.02 -8.61 23.28
N ASN A 193 8.40 -7.92 24.36
CA ASN A 193 9.62 -7.09 24.38
C ASN A 193 10.88 -7.93 24.23
N PHE A 194 10.96 -9.06 24.94
CA PHE A 194 12.08 -10.00 24.85
C PHE A 194 12.26 -10.51 23.43
N ILE A 195 11.18 -11.00 22.82
CA ILE A 195 11.16 -11.48 21.45
C ILE A 195 11.60 -10.39 20.47
N THR A 196 11.08 -9.17 20.65
CA THR A 196 11.47 -8.01 19.83
C THR A 196 12.98 -7.71 19.95
N ALA A 197 13.53 -7.72 21.17
CA ALA A 197 14.93 -7.42 21.42
C ALA A 197 15.87 -8.43 20.75
N ILE A 198 15.62 -9.72 20.90
CA ILE A 198 16.48 -10.77 20.31
C ILE A 198 16.42 -10.78 18.79
N TRP A 199 15.26 -10.52 18.17
CA TRP A 199 15.15 -10.49 16.72
C TRP A 199 15.74 -9.24 16.09
N SER A 200 15.63 -8.09 16.76
CA SER A 200 16.13 -6.83 16.22
C SER A 200 17.65 -6.74 16.30
N GLU A 201 18.23 -7.19 17.43
CA GLU A 201 19.69 -7.13 17.65
C GLU A 201 20.43 -8.37 17.12
N TYR A 202 19.81 -9.55 17.14
CA TYR A 202 20.47 -10.84 16.85
C TYR A 202 19.65 -11.76 15.94
N PRO A 203 19.28 -11.36 14.71
CA PRO A 203 18.38 -12.12 13.85
C PRO A 203 18.90 -13.52 13.48
N HIS A 204 20.18 -13.64 13.11
CA HIS A 204 20.78 -14.92 12.71
C HIS A 204 21.04 -15.87 13.89
N ASP A 205 21.53 -15.31 14.99
CA ASP A 205 21.89 -16.08 16.18
C ASP A 205 20.66 -16.54 16.94
N THR A 206 19.57 -15.74 16.95
CA THR A 206 18.30 -16.13 17.56
C THR A 206 17.71 -17.38 16.92
N LYS A 207 17.74 -17.48 15.58
CA LYS A 207 17.26 -18.66 14.85
C LYS A 207 18.01 -19.94 15.24
N ARG A 208 19.31 -19.81 15.56
CA ARG A 208 20.10 -20.94 16.05
C ARG A 208 19.76 -21.20 17.51
N ALA A 209 19.75 -20.15 18.32
CA ALA A 209 19.65 -20.22 19.77
C ALA A 209 18.34 -20.78 20.31
N ILE A 210 17.23 -20.52 19.64
CA ILE A 210 15.89 -20.89 20.09
C ILE A 210 15.37 -22.05 19.26
N GLU A 211 14.87 -23.07 19.94
CA GLU A 211 14.27 -24.24 19.30
C GLU A 211 13.01 -23.86 18.50
N ASP A 212 12.80 -24.51 17.35
CA ASP A 212 11.61 -24.29 16.50
C ASP A 212 10.29 -24.54 17.25
N SER A 213 10.31 -25.36 18.31
CA SER A 213 9.19 -25.64 19.20
C SER A 213 8.64 -24.38 19.90
N PHE A 214 9.48 -23.36 20.12
CA PHE A 214 9.07 -22.09 20.70
C PHE A 214 8.23 -21.26 19.71
N TYR A 215 8.51 -21.35 18.41
CA TYR A 215 7.76 -20.69 17.34
C TYR A 215 6.48 -21.46 16.99
N SER A 216 5.73 -21.83 18.02
CA SER A 216 4.54 -22.67 17.91
C SER A 216 3.32 -21.90 17.36
N ASN A 217 2.30 -22.66 16.97
CA ASN A 217 0.99 -22.11 16.65
C ASN A 217 0.38 -21.36 17.84
N ASP A 218 0.71 -21.73 19.07
CA ASP A 218 0.20 -21.07 20.28
C ASP A 218 0.85 -19.70 20.50
N LEU A 219 2.15 -19.54 20.19
CA LEU A 219 2.79 -18.22 20.18
C LEU A 219 2.14 -17.32 19.12
N THR A 220 1.89 -17.89 17.94
CA THR A 220 1.20 -17.18 16.85
C THR A 220 -0.19 -16.72 17.30
N LYS A 221 -1.00 -17.62 17.87
CA LYS A 221 -2.31 -17.29 18.41
C LYS A 221 -2.21 -16.23 19.50
N LEU A 222 -1.25 -16.32 20.42
CA LEU A 222 -1.05 -15.33 21.47
C LEU A 222 -0.81 -13.93 20.90
N ILE A 223 0.12 -13.80 19.95
CA ILE A 223 0.42 -12.51 19.30
C ILE A 223 -0.82 -11.98 18.57
N LEU A 224 -1.53 -12.83 17.83
CA LEU A 224 -2.75 -12.43 17.13
C LEU A 224 -3.87 -12.03 18.10
N THR A 225 -4.06 -12.74 19.22
CA THR A 225 -5.04 -12.35 20.23
C THR A 225 -4.65 -11.05 20.93
N CYS A 226 -3.36 -10.77 21.14
CA CYS A 226 -2.91 -9.45 21.62
C CYS A 226 -3.31 -8.32 20.65
N VAL A 227 -3.27 -8.60 19.35
CA VAL A 227 -3.67 -7.67 18.30
C VAL A 227 -5.19 -7.51 18.27
N PHE A 228 -5.90 -8.63 18.32
CA PHE A 228 -7.30 -8.67 17.91
C PHE A 228 -8.29 -8.66 19.05
N ASN A 229 -8.01 -9.38 20.13
CA ASN A 229 -8.90 -9.47 21.28
C ASN A 229 -8.09 -9.45 22.58
N PRO A 230 -7.40 -8.35 22.90
CA PRO A 230 -6.57 -8.29 24.10
C PRO A 230 -7.40 -8.47 25.38
N THR A 231 -8.69 -8.11 25.38
CA THR A 231 -9.63 -8.41 26.47
C THR A 231 -9.73 -9.89 26.80
N GLN A 232 -9.65 -10.78 25.80
CA GLN A 232 -9.66 -12.23 26.02
C GLN A 232 -8.45 -12.70 26.84
N LEU A 233 -7.32 -11.99 26.74
CA LEU A 233 -6.12 -12.27 27.52
C LEU A 233 -6.17 -11.63 28.91
N GLY A 234 -7.19 -10.82 29.21
CA GLY A 234 -7.33 -10.09 30.47
C GLY A 234 -6.73 -8.68 30.44
N PHE A 235 -6.39 -8.12 29.27
CA PHE A 235 -5.97 -6.72 29.19
C PHE A 235 -7.16 -5.79 29.46
N ASP A 236 -6.99 -4.86 30.39
CA ASP A 236 -7.95 -3.78 30.63
C ASP A 236 -7.78 -2.68 29.58
N ILE A 237 -8.56 -2.74 28.50
CA ILE A 237 -8.53 -1.74 27.41
C ILE A 237 -9.03 -0.36 27.88
N ASN A 238 -9.78 -0.29 28.99
CA ASN A 238 -10.20 0.99 29.57
C ASN A 238 -9.02 1.72 30.24
N ASN A 239 -7.91 1.02 30.51
CA ASN A 239 -6.68 1.64 30.93
C ASN A 239 -6.00 2.33 29.74
N GLU A 240 -5.95 3.66 29.76
CA GLU A 240 -5.36 4.45 28.68
C GLU A 240 -3.91 4.08 28.37
N GLU A 241 -3.11 3.72 29.38
CA GLU A 241 -1.71 3.39 29.19
C GLU A 241 -1.56 2.10 28.38
N ILE A 242 -2.38 1.09 28.70
CA ILE A 242 -2.41 -0.19 27.97
C ILE A 242 -2.91 0.05 26.54
N ASN A 243 -4.02 0.79 26.40
CA ASN A 243 -4.64 1.05 25.10
C ASN A 243 -3.71 1.82 24.14
N LYS A 244 -2.84 2.70 24.67
CA LYS A 244 -1.84 3.42 23.86
C LYS A 244 -0.58 2.58 23.60
N LYS A 245 0.02 1.99 24.64
CA LYS A 245 1.35 1.36 24.53
C LYS A 245 1.32 -0.05 23.94
N LEU A 246 0.24 -0.81 24.12
CA LEU A 246 0.17 -2.19 23.61
C LEU A 246 0.20 -2.24 22.07
N PRO A 247 -0.62 -1.45 21.34
CA PRO A 247 -0.56 -1.43 19.88
C PRO A 247 0.81 -1.01 19.32
N GLU A 248 1.48 -0.03 19.95
CA GLU A 248 2.82 0.40 19.55
C GLU A 248 3.84 -0.73 19.68
N ARG A 249 3.84 -1.46 20.81
CA ARG A 249 4.73 -2.61 21.04
C ARG A 249 4.50 -3.72 20.03
N ILE A 250 3.23 -4.06 19.80
CA ILE A 250 2.85 -5.08 18.81
C ILE A 250 3.33 -4.65 17.41
N MET A 251 3.18 -3.38 17.04
CA MET A 251 3.64 -2.90 15.74
C MET A 251 5.16 -3.01 15.58
N ILE A 252 5.95 -2.70 16.62
CA ILE A 252 7.41 -2.86 16.59
C ILE A 252 7.78 -4.35 16.45
N LEU A 253 7.12 -5.22 17.22
CA LEU A 253 7.31 -6.67 17.14
C LEU A 253 7.01 -7.19 15.73
N LEU A 254 5.86 -6.86 15.16
CA LEU A 254 5.45 -7.33 13.84
C LEU A 254 6.37 -6.81 12.73
N LYS A 255 6.88 -5.58 12.85
CA LYS A 255 7.93 -5.08 11.96
C LYS A 255 9.20 -5.94 12.07
N SER A 256 9.69 -6.18 13.29
CA SER A 256 10.87 -7.02 13.53
C SER A 256 10.69 -8.46 13.03
N MET A 257 9.51 -9.04 13.25
CA MET A 257 9.13 -10.36 12.72
C MET A 257 9.23 -10.41 11.21
N THR A 258 8.61 -9.45 10.54
CA THR A 258 8.55 -9.45 9.08
C THR A 258 9.88 -9.12 8.41
N THR A 259 10.77 -8.39 9.08
CA THR A 259 12.11 -8.09 8.56
C THR A 259 13.12 -9.20 8.80
N HIS A 260 12.97 -9.98 9.87
CA HIS A 260 14.03 -10.88 10.34
C HIS A 260 13.66 -12.38 10.36
N LEU A 261 12.38 -12.75 10.37
CA LEU A 261 11.98 -14.16 10.35
C LEU A 261 11.95 -14.72 8.93
N PRO A 262 12.42 -15.97 8.73
CA PRO A 262 12.19 -16.71 7.50
C PRO A 262 10.70 -16.85 7.19
N GLU A 263 10.37 -16.81 5.91
CA GLU A 263 9.01 -16.90 5.39
C GLU A 263 8.24 -18.12 5.93
N GLN A 264 8.90 -19.26 6.09
CA GLN A 264 8.32 -20.50 6.64
C GLN A 264 7.73 -20.33 8.04
N LEU A 265 8.36 -19.54 8.91
CA LEU A 265 7.89 -19.28 10.28
C LEU A 265 6.81 -18.19 10.31
N LEU A 266 6.69 -17.37 9.25
CA LEU A 266 5.65 -16.36 9.11
C LEU A 266 4.36 -16.91 8.49
N GLN A 267 4.42 -18.03 7.75
CA GLN A 267 3.22 -18.66 7.15
C GLN A 267 2.08 -18.91 8.15
N PRO A 268 2.32 -19.52 9.34
CA PRO A 268 1.25 -19.77 10.30
C PRO A 268 0.62 -18.47 10.80
N PHE A 269 1.42 -17.42 10.93
CA PHE A 269 0.96 -16.10 11.31
C PHE A 269 0.01 -15.52 10.25
N TYR A 270 0.39 -15.58 8.98
CA TYR A 270 -0.48 -15.12 7.89
C TYR A 270 -1.76 -15.94 7.76
N SER A 271 -1.68 -17.27 7.86
CA SER A 271 -2.85 -18.14 7.74
C SER A 271 -3.84 -17.90 8.87
N ASN A 272 -3.37 -17.76 10.10
CA ASN A 272 -4.23 -17.51 11.25
C ASN A 272 -4.81 -16.10 11.23
N ALA A 273 -4.02 -15.08 10.86
CA ALA A 273 -4.53 -13.72 10.68
C ALA A 273 -5.64 -13.66 9.61
N LEU A 274 -5.46 -14.38 8.49
CA LEU A 274 -6.48 -14.48 7.44
C LEU A 274 -7.74 -15.18 7.95
N GLN A 275 -7.63 -16.26 8.73
CA GLN A 275 -8.80 -16.91 9.33
C GLN A 275 -9.57 -15.95 10.25
N MET A 276 -8.88 -15.13 11.04
CA MET A 276 -9.51 -14.16 11.92
C MET A 276 -10.18 -13.00 11.17
N THR A 277 -9.76 -12.68 9.94
CA THR A 277 -10.54 -11.75 9.08
C THR A 277 -11.89 -12.30 8.63
N LYS A 278 -12.03 -13.64 8.62
CA LYS A 278 -13.23 -14.35 8.15
C LYS A 278 -14.21 -14.72 9.26
N SER A 279 -13.82 -14.62 10.54
CA SER A 279 -14.69 -15.00 11.66
C SER A 279 -15.74 -13.92 11.95
N ASP A 280 -17.03 -14.31 11.93
CA ASP A 280 -18.20 -13.47 12.20
C ASP A 280 -18.45 -13.24 13.72
N GLY A 281 -17.40 -12.89 14.47
CA GLY A 281 -17.54 -12.45 15.86
C GLY A 281 -18.13 -11.04 15.98
N ASP A 282 -18.30 -10.57 17.23
CA ASP A 282 -18.90 -9.27 17.59
C ASP A 282 -18.54 -8.13 16.60
N THR A 283 -19.54 -7.61 15.89
CA THR A 283 -19.37 -6.91 14.59
C THR A 283 -18.54 -5.63 14.66
N THR A 284 -18.52 -4.97 15.82
CA THR A 284 -17.73 -3.74 16.06
C THR A 284 -16.28 -4.07 16.38
N ILE A 285 -16.05 -5.06 17.25
CA ILE A 285 -14.72 -5.54 17.61
C ILE A 285 -14.05 -6.13 16.36
N THR A 286 -14.77 -6.95 15.60
CA THR A 286 -14.35 -7.53 14.32
C THR A 286 -13.94 -6.45 13.31
N PHE A 287 -14.64 -5.32 13.22
CA PHE A 287 -14.28 -4.24 12.29
C PHE A 287 -12.99 -3.49 12.70
N ASN A 288 -12.82 -3.16 13.99
CA ASN A 288 -11.61 -2.49 14.47
C ASN A 288 -10.36 -3.38 14.31
N ILE A 289 -10.53 -4.70 14.54
CA ILE A 289 -9.53 -5.72 14.23
C ILE A 289 -9.10 -5.63 12.77
N LYS A 290 -10.07 -5.64 11.85
CA LYS A 290 -9.81 -5.60 10.41
C LYS A 290 -9.12 -4.29 9.99
N LEU A 291 -9.49 -3.15 10.59
CA LEU A 291 -8.79 -1.87 10.38
C LEU A 291 -7.32 -1.93 10.85
N PHE A 292 -7.05 -2.58 11.98
CA PHE A 292 -5.68 -2.77 12.44
C PHE A 292 -4.88 -3.65 11.45
N ILE A 293 -5.46 -4.74 10.95
CA ILE A 293 -4.81 -5.61 9.94
C ILE A 293 -4.50 -4.81 8.69
N MET A 294 -5.46 -4.02 8.19
CA MET A 294 -5.22 -3.15 7.04
C MET A 294 -4.09 -2.16 7.32
N ARG A 295 -4.06 -1.55 8.51
CA ARG A 295 -2.98 -0.65 8.90
C ARG A 295 -1.64 -1.38 8.92
N LEU A 296 -1.57 -2.59 9.47
CA LEU A 296 -0.36 -3.42 9.45
C LEU A 296 0.09 -3.69 8.01
N ILE A 297 -0.83 -4.12 7.14
CA ILE A 297 -0.56 -4.42 5.73
C ILE A 297 -0.04 -3.18 5.02
N ILE A 298 -0.64 -2.01 5.20
CA ILE A 298 -0.17 -0.76 4.60
C ILE A 298 1.29 -0.47 5.01
N HIS A 299 1.60 -0.60 6.31
CA HIS A 299 2.94 -0.34 6.84
C HIS A 299 3.98 -1.40 6.44
N THR A 300 3.55 -2.60 6.03
CA THR A 300 4.43 -3.74 5.73
C THR A 300 4.14 -4.37 4.37
N HIS A 301 3.62 -3.58 3.42
CA HIS A 301 3.04 -4.06 2.16
C HIS A 301 4.02 -4.82 1.25
N THR A 302 5.33 -4.56 1.36
CA THR A 302 6.38 -5.25 0.60
C THR A 302 6.45 -6.73 0.96
N ILE A 303 6.21 -7.07 2.23
CA ILE A 303 6.22 -8.45 2.72
C ILE A 303 4.93 -9.18 2.30
N PHE A 304 3.78 -8.52 2.44
CA PHE A 304 2.49 -9.09 2.02
C PHE A 304 2.34 -9.22 0.51
N LYS A 305 3.21 -8.57 -0.27
CA LYS A 305 3.18 -8.55 -1.74
C LYS A 305 3.19 -9.97 -2.34
N SER A 306 4.07 -10.86 -1.85
CA SER A 306 4.14 -12.26 -2.34
C SER A 306 2.87 -13.08 -2.05
N TYR A 307 2.06 -12.63 -1.10
CA TYR A 307 0.79 -13.24 -0.70
C TYR A 307 -0.43 -12.52 -1.23
N ALA A 308 -0.27 -11.55 -2.13
CA ALA A 308 -1.35 -10.68 -2.61
C ALA A 308 -2.62 -11.46 -3.01
N ARG A 309 -2.46 -12.62 -3.68
CA ARG A 309 -3.58 -13.48 -4.09
C ARG A 309 -4.54 -13.91 -2.97
N TYR A 310 -4.05 -14.02 -1.73
CA TYR A 310 -4.87 -14.41 -0.58
C TYR A 310 -5.52 -13.20 0.12
N TRP A 311 -4.93 -12.02 -0.05
CA TRP A 311 -5.29 -10.81 0.68
C TRP A 311 -6.16 -9.84 -0.13
N LEU A 312 -6.13 -9.89 -1.48
CA LEU A 312 -6.95 -9.01 -2.33
C LEU A 312 -8.44 -9.10 -1.97
N THR A 313 -9.02 -10.29 -1.98
CA THR A 313 -10.44 -10.50 -1.65
C THR A 313 -10.81 -9.95 -0.27
N PRO A 314 -10.15 -10.34 0.86
CA PRO A 314 -10.42 -9.75 2.16
C PRO A 314 -10.32 -8.24 2.20
N ILE A 315 -9.27 -7.64 1.62
CA ILE A 315 -9.06 -6.20 1.69
C ILE A 315 -10.11 -5.44 0.87
N ILE A 316 -10.51 -5.94 -0.31
CA ILE A 316 -11.58 -5.32 -1.11
C ILE A 316 -12.91 -5.33 -0.34
N HIS A 317 -13.24 -6.46 0.30
CA HIS A 317 -14.43 -6.53 1.15
C HIS A 317 -14.34 -5.57 2.33
N MET A 318 -13.14 -5.40 2.91
CA MET A 318 -12.91 -4.41 3.96
C MET A 318 -13.10 -2.97 3.49
N CYS A 319 -12.58 -2.62 2.31
CA CYS A 319 -12.82 -1.32 1.69
C CYS A 319 -14.34 -1.05 1.59
N ASN A 320 -15.12 -2.04 1.15
CA ASN A 320 -16.57 -1.90 1.06
C ASN A 320 -17.25 -1.75 2.44
N GLN A 321 -16.80 -2.48 3.46
CA GLN A 321 -17.30 -2.30 4.83
C GLN A 321 -16.98 -0.90 5.39
N MET A 322 -15.81 -0.36 5.05
CA MET A 322 -15.44 1.02 5.41
C MET A 322 -16.34 2.04 4.71
N ILE A 323 -16.63 1.82 3.43
CA ILE A 323 -17.52 2.66 2.63
C ILE A 323 -18.92 2.72 3.25
N GLU A 324 -19.48 1.58 3.64
CA GLU A 324 -20.82 1.49 4.25
C GLU A 324 -20.92 2.24 5.59
N LYS A 325 -19.81 2.34 6.33
CA LYS A 325 -19.75 3.04 7.62
C LYS A 325 -19.32 4.50 7.52
N SER A 326 -18.76 4.92 6.38
CA SER A 326 -18.33 6.30 6.16
C SER A 326 -19.52 7.18 5.78
N SER A 327 -19.68 8.32 6.47
CA SER A 327 -20.79 9.23 6.23
C SER A 327 -20.54 10.27 5.14
N GLU A 328 -19.29 10.59 4.77
CA GLU A 328 -18.94 11.41 3.59
C GLU A 328 -17.41 11.56 3.38
N ASP A 329 -17.01 11.88 2.15
CA ASP A 329 -15.66 12.05 1.58
C ASP A 329 -14.74 10.80 1.54
N LEU A 330 -13.82 10.77 0.57
CA LEU A 330 -12.81 9.72 0.45
C LEU A 330 -11.85 9.75 1.65
N ASN A 331 -11.98 8.76 2.53
CA ASN A 331 -11.09 8.59 3.67
C ASN A 331 -9.64 8.37 3.19
N THR A 332 -8.67 9.13 3.74
CA THR A 332 -7.24 8.99 3.40
C THR A 332 -6.72 7.58 3.63
N PHE A 333 -7.18 6.90 4.68
CA PHE A 333 -6.83 5.51 4.96
C PHE A 333 -7.35 4.55 3.88
N LEU A 334 -8.56 4.81 3.34
CA LEU A 334 -9.10 4.03 2.22
C LEU A 334 -8.26 4.26 0.96
N ILE A 335 -7.89 5.50 0.67
CA ILE A 335 -7.01 5.84 -0.46
C ILE A 335 -5.67 5.10 -0.33
N ASP A 336 -5.01 5.19 0.82
CA ASP A 336 -3.73 4.52 1.07
C ASP A 336 -3.84 3.00 0.88
N THR A 337 -4.94 2.41 1.35
CA THR A 337 -5.23 0.99 1.14
C THR A 337 -5.33 0.66 -0.35
N ILE A 338 -6.10 1.43 -1.11
CA ILE A 338 -6.28 1.20 -2.56
C ILE A 338 -4.95 1.35 -3.29
N VAL A 339 -4.14 2.36 -2.96
CA VAL A 339 -2.80 2.54 -3.53
C VAL A 339 -1.93 1.29 -3.33
N ILE A 340 -1.96 0.71 -2.13
CA ILE A 340 -1.25 -0.55 -1.85
C ILE A 340 -1.81 -1.71 -2.67
N LEU A 341 -3.13 -1.88 -2.77
CA LEU A 341 -3.74 -2.93 -3.61
C LEU A 341 -3.31 -2.81 -5.07
N LEU A 342 -3.27 -1.59 -5.61
CA LEU A 342 -2.85 -1.33 -6.99
C LEU A 342 -1.37 -1.61 -7.21
N SER A 343 -0.52 -1.43 -6.18
CA SER A 343 0.90 -1.80 -6.24
C SER A 343 1.14 -3.31 -6.39
N TRP A 344 0.13 -4.13 -6.07
CA TRP A 344 0.19 -5.58 -6.15
C TRP A 344 -0.30 -6.15 -7.49
N ASN A 345 -0.72 -5.30 -8.43
CA ASN A 345 -1.27 -5.71 -9.74
C ASN A 345 -0.34 -6.63 -10.55
N SER A 346 0.98 -6.44 -10.42
CA SER A 346 2.02 -7.27 -11.05
C SER A 346 2.07 -8.70 -10.54
N ILE A 347 1.49 -8.98 -9.38
CA ILE A 347 1.51 -10.30 -8.72
C ILE A 347 0.14 -10.96 -8.75
N ALA A 348 -0.92 -10.21 -8.46
CA ALA A 348 -2.27 -10.73 -8.43
C ALA A 348 -3.30 -9.68 -8.86
N ILE A 349 -4.36 -10.15 -9.50
CA ILE A 349 -5.57 -9.38 -9.82
C ILE A 349 -6.77 -9.98 -9.06
N PRO A 350 -7.82 -9.19 -8.78
CA PRO A 350 -9.04 -9.69 -8.14
C PRO A 350 -9.65 -10.86 -8.92
N SER A 351 -10.22 -11.81 -8.18
CA SER A 351 -10.87 -12.97 -8.76
C SER A 351 -12.23 -12.60 -9.39
N GLU A 352 -12.79 -13.44 -10.25
CA GLU A 352 -14.14 -13.22 -10.79
C GLU A 352 -15.22 -13.15 -9.70
N LEU A 353 -15.01 -13.83 -8.57
CA LEU A 353 -15.92 -13.76 -7.42
C LEU A 353 -15.94 -12.36 -6.79
N ASP A 354 -14.84 -11.61 -6.91
CA ASP A 354 -14.71 -10.25 -6.37
C ASP A 354 -15.31 -9.18 -7.28
N ARG A 355 -15.79 -9.54 -8.47
CA ARG A 355 -16.23 -8.58 -9.50
C ARG A 355 -17.26 -7.58 -8.99
N THR A 356 -18.23 -8.05 -8.20
CA THR A 356 -19.25 -7.18 -7.59
C THR A 356 -18.65 -6.25 -6.53
N ALA A 357 -17.72 -6.75 -5.73
CA ALA A 357 -17.06 -6.00 -4.68
C ALA A 357 -16.11 -4.92 -5.26
N VAL A 358 -15.38 -5.25 -6.33
CA VAL A 358 -14.53 -4.30 -7.08
C VAL A 358 -15.39 -3.24 -7.75
N GLN A 359 -16.54 -3.62 -8.32
CA GLN A 359 -17.44 -2.66 -8.94
C GLN A 359 -18.01 -1.66 -7.91
N ARG A 360 -18.45 -2.12 -6.74
CA ARG A 360 -18.94 -1.23 -5.67
C ARG A 360 -17.88 -0.21 -5.25
N LEU A 361 -16.63 -0.66 -5.14
CA LEU A 361 -15.49 0.20 -4.85
C LEU A 361 -15.29 1.26 -5.94
N LEU A 362 -15.34 0.86 -7.22
CA LEU A 362 -15.22 1.76 -8.36
C LEU A 362 -16.34 2.82 -8.36
N GLU A 363 -17.58 2.40 -8.16
CA GLU A 363 -18.74 3.29 -8.12
C GLU A 363 -18.64 4.32 -6.99
N TYR A 364 -18.19 3.88 -5.82
CA TYR A 364 -17.93 4.79 -4.70
C TYR A 364 -16.85 5.83 -5.01
N LEU A 365 -15.75 5.42 -5.66
CA LEU A 365 -14.71 6.36 -6.10
C LEU A 365 -15.24 7.36 -7.14
N PHE A 366 -16.10 6.91 -8.07
CA PHE A 366 -16.73 7.80 -9.05
C PHE A 366 -17.65 8.83 -8.40
N LEU A 367 -18.46 8.42 -7.40
CA LEU A 367 -19.37 9.31 -6.68
C LEU A 367 -18.63 10.36 -5.86
N ASN A 368 -17.52 9.98 -5.22
CA ASN A 368 -16.76 10.84 -4.31
C ASN A 368 -15.48 11.41 -4.94
N CYS A 369 -15.38 11.41 -6.28
CA CYS A 369 -14.21 11.93 -6.98
C CYS A 369 -14.06 13.45 -6.82
N THR A 370 -15.18 14.16 -6.64
CA THR A 370 -15.22 15.62 -6.60
C THR A 370 -14.76 16.14 -5.24
N HIS A 371 -13.92 17.18 -5.26
CA HIS A 371 -13.43 17.80 -4.04
C HIS A 371 -13.15 19.28 -4.26
N LYS A 372 -13.32 20.12 -3.22
CA LYS A 372 -13.10 21.58 -3.30
C LYS A 372 -11.66 21.92 -3.70
N ASN A 373 -10.70 21.13 -3.23
CA ASN A 373 -9.29 21.24 -3.61
C ASN A 373 -9.02 20.50 -4.93
N THR A 374 -8.66 21.26 -5.97
CA THR A 374 -8.34 20.73 -7.31
C THR A 374 -7.15 19.77 -7.33
N PHE A 375 -6.19 19.88 -6.40
CA PHE A 375 -5.09 18.92 -6.27
C PHE A 375 -5.61 17.55 -5.83
N VAL A 376 -6.42 17.52 -4.78
CA VAL A 376 -7.06 16.28 -4.27
C VAL A 376 -7.93 15.65 -5.34
N MET A 377 -8.71 16.44 -6.07
CA MET A 377 -9.52 15.95 -7.19
C MET A 377 -8.66 15.31 -8.30
N LYS A 378 -7.50 15.88 -8.63
CA LYS A 378 -6.55 15.27 -9.59
C LYS A 378 -6.00 13.95 -9.07
N THR A 379 -5.58 13.91 -7.80
CA THR A 379 -5.09 12.68 -7.15
C THR A 379 -6.17 11.58 -7.16
N ASN A 380 -7.43 11.94 -6.92
CA ASN A 380 -8.55 11.00 -6.99
C ASN A 380 -8.74 10.46 -8.42
N LEU A 381 -8.66 11.32 -9.44
CA LEU A 381 -8.74 10.91 -10.85
C LEU A 381 -7.57 10.00 -11.24
N ASP A 382 -6.35 10.28 -10.76
CA ASP A 382 -5.18 9.45 -11.01
C ASP A 382 -5.30 8.08 -10.34
N LEU A 383 -5.87 8.02 -9.12
CA LEU A 383 -6.17 6.76 -8.43
C LEU A 383 -7.19 5.93 -9.23
N ILE A 384 -8.28 6.54 -9.68
CA ILE A 384 -9.31 5.89 -10.50
C ILE A 384 -8.70 5.38 -11.81
N LYS A 385 -7.90 6.22 -12.48
CA LYS A 385 -7.18 5.83 -13.69
C LYS A 385 -6.31 4.61 -13.46
N LYS A 386 -5.51 4.59 -12.38
CA LYS A 386 -4.64 3.47 -12.05
C LYS A 386 -5.42 2.19 -11.73
N LEU A 387 -6.58 2.31 -11.08
CA LEU A 387 -7.47 1.20 -10.78
C LEU A 387 -8.03 0.59 -12.07
N ILE A 388 -8.56 1.43 -12.97
CA ILE A 388 -9.09 0.99 -14.26
C ILE A 388 -7.99 0.33 -15.11
N GLU A 389 -6.80 0.92 -15.18
CA GLU A 389 -5.65 0.32 -15.88
C GLU A 389 -5.25 -1.06 -15.31
N SER A 390 -5.39 -1.24 -13.99
CA SER A 390 -4.95 -2.46 -13.32
C SER A 390 -5.98 -3.58 -13.38
N TRP A 391 -7.28 -3.24 -13.35
CA TRP A 391 -8.38 -4.20 -13.18
C TRP A 391 -9.44 -4.09 -14.29
N ASN A 392 -9.09 -3.63 -15.48
CA ASN A 392 -10.01 -3.43 -16.62
C ASN A 392 -10.90 -4.64 -16.95
N GLU A 393 -10.39 -5.87 -16.81
CA GLU A 393 -11.15 -7.11 -17.07
C GLU A 393 -12.22 -7.40 -16.01
N ARG A 394 -12.13 -6.80 -14.82
CA ARG A 394 -12.98 -7.09 -13.64
C ARG A 394 -14.00 -5.98 -13.37
N ILE A 395 -14.09 -4.98 -14.23
CA ILE A 395 -14.97 -3.82 -14.05
C ILE A 395 -15.85 -3.59 -15.27
N TYR A 396 -16.96 -2.88 -15.06
CA TYR A 396 -17.78 -2.35 -16.13
C TYR A 396 -18.03 -0.86 -15.91
N ALA A 397 -18.42 -0.15 -16.97
CA ALA A 397 -18.64 1.28 -16.89
C ALA A 397 -19.81 1.63 -15.94
N PRO A 398 -19.61 2.53 -14.96
CA PRO A 398 -20.67 3.07 -14.10
C PRO A 398 -21.60 4.04 -14.86
N THR A 399 -22.34 3.55 -15.85
CA THR A 399 -23.08 4.36 -16.84
C THR A 399 -24.00 5.40 -16.20
N LEU A 400 -24.77 5.03 -15.17
CA LEU A 400 -25.73 5.95 -14.53
C LEU A 400 -25.03 7.07 -13.74
N ILE A 401 -23.91 6.77 -13.08
CA ILE A 401 -23.15 7.75 -12.28
C ILE A 401 -22.53 8.77 -13.24
N ILE A 402 -21.89 8.29 -14.29
CA ILE A 402 -21.29 9.13 -15.33
C ILE A 402 -22.37 9.98 -16.02
N TYR A 403 -23.50 9.38 -16.38
CA TYR A 403 -24.61 10.10 -17.01
C TYR A 403 -25.11 11.26 -16.14
N LYS A 404 -25.30 11.03 -14.83
CA LYS A 404 -25.70 12.10 -13.89
C LYS A 404 -24.66 13.22 -13.83
N LEU A 405 -23.37 12.89 -13.84
CA LEU A 405 -22.28 13.87 -13.81
C LEU A 405 -22.21 14.74 -15.08
N ILE A 406 -22.53 14.19 -16.26
CA ILE A 406 -22.52 14.95 -17.52
C ILE A 406 -23.85 15.66 -17.81
N PHE A 407 -24.96 15.19 -17.23
CA PHE A 407 -26.28 15.81 -17.38
C PHE A 407 -26.45 17.04 -16.49
N ASP A 408 -25.67 17.15 -15.41
CA ASP A 408 -25.79 18.24 -14.45
C ASP A 408 -25.86 19.60 -15.15
N GLN A 409 -26.92 20.34 -14.82
CA GLN A 409 -27.26 21.62 -15.43
C GLN A 409 -26.60 22.79 -14.70
N ASP A 410 -25.96 22.54 -13.54
CA ASP A 410 -25.27 23.59 -12.81
C ASP A 410 -23.94 23.95 -13.46
N ILE A 411 -23.96 25.09 -14.15
CA ILE A 411 -22.84 25.70 -14.86
C ILE A 411 -21.65 25.99 -13.91
N LYS A 412 -21.89 26.19 -12.61
CA LYS A 412 -20.82 26.52 -11.64
C LYS A 412 -20.12 25.29 -11.07
N SER A 413 -20.71 24.11 -11.18
CA SER A 413 -20.39 22.96 -10.35
C SER A 413 -19.15 22.17 -10.82
N LYS A 414 -18.62 22.46 -12.03
CA LYS A 414 -17.50 21.73 -12.68
C LYS A 414 -17.69 20.21 -12.81
N HIS A 415 -18.86 19.65 -12.42
CA HIS A 415 -19.12 18.20 -12.47
C HIS A 415 -19.05 17.65 -13.90
N ASN A 416 -19.52 18.40 -14.89
CA ASN A 416 -19.47 17.97 -16.30
C ASN A 416 -18.04 17.71 -16.77
N ALA A 417 -17.08 18.55 -16.37
CA ALA A 417 -15.67 18.36 -16.73
C ALA A 417 -15.09 17.09 -16.09
N ILE A 418 -15.52 16.75 -14.87
CA ILE A 418 -15.10 15.54 -14.15
C ILE A 418 -15.73 14.30 -14.79
N GLY A 419 -17.04 14.34 -15.06
CA GLY A 419 -17.75 13.28 -15.79
C GLY A 419 -17.10 12.98 -17.15
N LEU A 420 -16.76 14.03 -17.92
CA LEU A 420 -16.03 13.89 -19.18
C LEU A 420 -14.63 13.29 -18.99
N SER A 421 -13.90 13.71 -17.96
CA SER A 421 -12.57 13.15 -17.66
C SER A 421 -12.65 11.66 -17.30
N LEU A 422 -13.64 11.26 -16.51
CA LEU A 422 -13.90 9.86 -16.15
C LEU A 422 -14.27 9.02 -17.38
N ILE A 423 -15.07 9.55 -18.30
CA ILE A 423 -15.35 8.87 -19.58
C ILE A 423 -14.05 8.70 -20.39
N GLY A 424 -13.21 9.74 -20.47
CA GLY A 424 -11.92 9.66 -21.15
C GLY A 424 -11.03 8.56 -20.60
N ILE A 425 -10.97 8.39 -19.27
CA ILE A 425 -10.22 7.31 -18.61
C ILE A 425 -10.74 5.92 -19.01
N LEU A 426 -12.06 5.73 -19.07
CA LEU A 426 -12.68 4.47 -19.51
C LEU A 426 -12.36 4.16 -20.97
N LEU A 427 -12.54 5.14 -21.85
CA LEU A 427 -12.29 4.99 -23.28
C LEU A 427 -10.82 4.73 -23.60
N ALA A 428 -9.89 5.35 -22.88
CA ALA A 428 -8.46 5.08 -23.00
C ALA A 428 -8.09 3.61 -22.70
N ASN A 429 -8.91 2.93 -21.89
CA ASN A 429 -8.78 1.50 -21.58
C ASN A 429 -9.72 0.62 -22.43
N ASN A 430 -10.25 1.14 -23.54
CA ASN A 430 -11.18 0.46 -24.45
C ASN A 430 -12.49 0.00 -23.78
N ILE A 431 -12.92 0.66 -22.70
CA ILE A 431 -14.19 0.41 -22.02
C ILE A 431 -15.23 1.40 -22.55
N LEU A 432 -16.36 0.89 -23.06
CA LEU A 432 -17.45 1.74 -23.50
C LEU A 432 -18.18 2.31 -22.27
N PRO A 433 -18.57 3.59 -22.26
CA PRO A 433 -19.16 4.25 -21.08
C PRO A 433 -20.61 3.81 -20.81
N TYR A 434 -21.23 3.10 -21.75
CA TYR A 434 -22.56 2.53 -21.63
C TYR A 434 -22.48 1.00 -21.53
N ASN A 435 -23.43 0.42 -20.80
CA ASN A 435 -23.60 -1.01 -20.63
C ASN A 435 -25.10 -1.35 -20.77
N GLU A 436 -25.42 -2.47 -21.41
CA GLU A 436 -26.80 -2.93 -21.70
C GLU A 436 -27.59 -3.31 -20.44
N ILE A 437 -26.94 -3.32 -19.27
CA ILE A 437 -27.55 -3.69 -17.98
C ILE A 437 -28.56 -2.63 -17.49
N ASN A 438 -28.50 -1.39 -17.98
CA ASN A 438 -29.33 -0.28 -17.50
C ASN A 438 -30.34 0.20 -18.55
N ASP A 439 -31.49 0.74 -18.11
CA ASP A 439 -32.53 1.35 -18.97
C ASP A 439 -32.08 2.62 -19.75
N LEU A 440 -30.82 3.02 -19.61
CA LEU A 440 -30.26 4.16 -20.32
C LEU A 440 -29.83 3.73 -21.73
N THR A 441 -30.59 4.13 -22.74
CA THR A 441 -30.25 3.84 -24.14
C THR A 441 -28.96 4.57 -24.56
N GLU A 442 -28.22 3.93 -25.46
CA GLU A 442 -27.01 4.50 -26.06
C GLU A 442 -27.25 5.91 -26.61
N ASP A 443 -28.40 6.10 -27.27
CA ASP A 443 -28.79 7.37 -27.88
C ASP A 443 -28.93 8.49 -26.87
N LYS A 444 -29.58 8.23 -25.72
CA LYS A 444 -29.75 9.26 -24.67
C LYS A 444 -28.40 9.67 -24.07
N PHE A 445 -27.49 8.71 -23.92
CA PHE A 445 -26.14 8.98 -23.45
C PHE A 445 -25.37 9.85 -24.46
N ASN A 446 -25.41 9.46 -25.73
CA ASN A 446 -24.76 10.17 -26.83
C ASN A 446 -25.31 11.59 -26.99
N GLU A 447 -26.63 11.79 -26.95
CA GLU A 447 -27.26 13.12 -27.02
C GLU A 447 -26.79 14.03 -25.88
N THR A 448 -26.69 13.50 -24.66
CA THR A 448 -26.22 14.26 -23.49
C THR A 448 -24.74 14.59 -23.60
N LEU A 449 -23.92 13.67 -24.10
CA LEU A 449 -22.50 13.90 -24.37
C LEU A 449 -22.32 14.99 -25.44
N LEU A 450 -23.09 14.94 -26.52
CA LEU A 450 -23.06 15.95 -27.58
C LEU A 450 -23.57 17.32 -27.14
N LYS A 451 -24.56 17.37 -26.23
CA LYS A 451 -25.00 18.62 -25.60
C LYS A 451 -23.87 19.31 -24.84
N ASN A 452 -22.94 18.56 -24.24
CA ASN A 452 -21.77 19.16 -23.58
C ASN A 452 -20.79 19.82 -24.58
N MET A 453 -20.78 19.44 -25.86
CA MET A 453 -20.00 20.12 -26.89
C MET A 453 -20.57 21.50 -27.27
N THR A 454 -21.84 21.79 -26.98
CA THR A 454 -22.45 23.10 -27.23
C THR A 454 -22.28 24.08 -26.08
N ASN A 455 -21.65 23.64 -24.97
CA ASN A 455 -21.40 24.44 -23.79
C ASN A 455 -20.49 25.66 -24.10
N SER A 456 -20.64 26.75 -23.34
CA SER A 456 -19.87 27.98 -23.52
C SER A 456 -18.43 27.89 -22.98
N PHE A 457 -18.17 26.99 -22.03
CA PHE A 457 -16.87 26.89 -21.37
C PHE A 457 -15.88 25.99 -22.13
N ARG A 458 -14.67 26.53 -22.39
CA ARG A 458 -13.60 25.85 -23.16
C ARG A 458 -13.16 24.51 -22.59
N ASN A 459 -13.01 24.42 -21.29
CA ASN A 459 -12.64 23.16 -20.64
C ASN A 459 -13.72 22.08 -20.79
N ILE A 460 -15.00 22.44 -20.94
CA ILE A 460 -16.10 21.46 -21.09
C ILE A 460 -16.27 21.06 -22.54
N TYR A 461 -16.41 22.02 -23.47
CA TYR A 461 -16.66 21.66 -24.87
C TYR A 461 -15.44 20.96 -25.50
N ALA A 462 -14.22 21.31 -25.11
CA ALA A 462 -13.01 20.68 -25.63
C ALA A 462 -12.86 19.25 -25.09
N ALA A 463 -13.11 19.04 -23.80
CA ALA A 463 -13.10 17.70 -23.20
C ALA A 463 -14.21 16.81 -23.78
N ALA A 464 -15.41 17.36 -24.00
CA ALA A 464 -16.51 16.63 -24.64
C ALA A 464 -16.16 16.19 -26.06
N ALA A 465 -15.59 17.10 -26.85
CA ALA A 465 -15.17 16.79 -28.20
C ALA A 465 -14.00 15.78 -28.23
N GLU A 466 -13.07 15.84 -27.28
CA GLU A 466 -12.02 14.83 -27.13
C GLU A 466 -12.60 13.44 -26.83
N VAL A 467 -13.49 13.36 -25.84
CA VAL A 467 -14.19 12.14 -25.43
C VAL A 467 -15.01 11.54 -26.58
N VAL A 468 -15.71 12.37 -27.37
CA VAL A 468 -16.47 11.90 -28.53
C VAL A 468 -15.54 11.29 -29.60
N GLY A 469 -14.37 11.89 -29.83
CA GLY A 469 -13.37 11.31 -30.73
C GLY A 469 -12.84 9.97 -30.24
N MET A 470 -12.54 9.86 -28.94
CA MET A 470 -12.15 8.58 -28.34
C MET A 470 -13.29 7.54 -28.47
N LEU A 471 -14.55 7.94 -28.27
CA LEU A 471 -15.71 7.06 -28.35
C LEU A 471 -15.86 6.48 -29.75
N LEU A 472 -15.82 7.32 -30.79
CA LEU A 472 -15.89 6.88 -32.19
C LEU A 472 -14.79 5.87 -32.53
N ASN A 473 -13.58 6.11 -32.03
CA ASN A 473 -12.44 5.22 -32.25
C ASN A 473 -12.63 3.87 -31.54
N VAL A 474 -13.04 3.86 -30.27
CA VAL A 474 -13.29 2.62 -29.51
C VAL A 474 -14.45 1.81 -30.13
N LYS A 475 -15.54 2.47 -30.56
CA LYS A 475 -16.65 1.80 -31.25
C LYS A 475 -16.18 1.14 -32.55
N LYS A 476 -15.34 1.83 -33.34
CA LYS A 476 -14.72 1.27 -34.55
C LYS A 476 -13.83 0.06 -34.23
N LEU A 477 -12.97 0.15 -33.23
CA LEU A 477 -12.10 -0.96 -32.80
C LEU A 477 -12.92 -2.20 -32.38
N LYS A 478 -14.11 -1.98 -31.80
CA LYS A 478 -15.05 -3.05 -31.40
C LYS A 478 -16.03 -3.47 -32.50
N GLY A 479 -15.94 -2.90 -33.71
CA GLY A 479 -16.84 -3.22 -34.83
C GLY A 479 -18.29 -2.74 -34.67
N GLN A 480 -18.55 -1.76 -33.79
CA GLN A 480 -19.88 -1.17 -33.61
C GLN A 480 -20.14 -0.03 -34.60
N SER A 481 -21.41 0.15 -35.01
CA SER A 481 -21.79 1.23 -35.93
C SER A 481 -21.63 2.63 -35.30
N ASN A 482 -21.02 3.52 -36.08
CA ASN A 482 -20.84 4.94 -35.76
C ASN A 482 -21.86 5.85 -36.48
N GLU A 483 -22.69 5.30 -37.38
CA GLU A 483 -23.52 6.08 -38.32
C GLU A 483 -24.43 7.07 -37.59
N ARG A 484 -25.20 6.60 -36.61
CA ARG A 484 -26.15 7.43 -35.87
C ARG A 484 -25.48 8.55 -35.05
N LEU A 485 -24.34 8.25 -34.44
CA LEU A 485 -23.56 9.24 -33.68
C LEU A 485 -22.95 10.30 -34.62
N LEU A 486 -22.46 9.88 -35.80
CA LEU A 486 -21.95 10.77 -36.84
C LEU A 486 -23.04 11.68 -37.42
N GLU A 487 -24.25 11.15 -37.63
CA GLU A 487 -25.42 11.94 -38.03
C GLU A 487 -25.72 13.03 -37.00
N GLN A 488 -25.85 12.67 -35.72
CA GLN A 488 -26.09 13.64 -34.64
C GLN A 488 -24.95 14.67 -34.49
N LEU A 489 -23.69 14.25 -34.68
CA LEU A 489 -22.52 15.12 -34.67
C LEU A 489 -22.55 16.17 -35.77
N SER A 490 -22.99 15.80 -36.98
CA SER A 490 -22.99 16.69 -38.15
C SER A 490 -23.80 17.98 -37.92
N PHE A 491 -24.86 17.91 -37.10
CA PHE A 491 -25.71 19.05 -36.74
C PHE A 491 -25.06 19.99 -35.71
N ILE A 492 -24.14 19.47 -34.89
CA ILE A 492 -23.56 20.16 -33.72
C ILE A 492 -22.13 20.66 -33.98
N LEU A 493 -21.46 20.09 -34.99
CA LEU A 493 -20.06 20.35 -35.33
C LEU A 493 -19.76 21.83 -35.56
N LYS A 494 -19.21 22.47 -34.52
CA LYS A 494 -18.55 23.77 -34.57
C LYS A 494 -17.07 23.59 -34.91
N TRP A 495 -16.50 24.61 -35.57
CA TRP A 495 -15.11 24.63 -36.03
C TRP A 495 -14.08 24.13 -35.01
N HIS A 496 -14.15 24.63 -33.77
CA HIS A 496 -13.17 24.33 -32.73
C HIS A 496 -13.29 22.90 -32.17
N SER A 497 -14.51 22.34 -32.14
CA SER A 497 -14.78 21.01 -31.60
C SER A 497 -14.37 19.89 -32.57
N GLY A 498 -14.48 20.12 -33.88
CA GLY A 498 -14.05 19.16 -34.90
C GLY A 498 -12.56 18.83 -34.84
N GLN A 499 -11.73 19.77 -34.41
CA GLN A 499 -10.27 19.60 -34.32
C GLN A 499 -9.85 18.60 -33.25
N THR A 500 -10.50 18.63 -32.09
CA THR A 500 -10.23 17.72 -30.96
C THR A 500 -10.75 16.30 -31.22
N ILE A 501 -11.87 16.18 -31.95
CA ILE A 501 -12.41 14.88 -32.35
C ILE A 501 -11.46 14.19 -33.34
N GLN A 502 -10.96 14.95 -34.32
CA GLN A 502 -10.08 14.44 -35.37
C GLN A 502 -8.75 13.86 -34.85
N LYS A 503 -8.22 14.35 -33.71
CA LYS A 503 -7.01 13.77 -33.09
C LYS A 503 -7.17 12.29 -32.75
N HIS A 504 -8.37 11.88 -32.33
CA HIS A 504 -8.67 10.51 -31.93
C HIS A 504 -9.41 9.71 -33.02
N TYR A 505 -10.15 10.41 -33.91
CA TYR A 505 -10.87 9.81 -35.03
C TYR A 505 -10.67 10.60 -36.33
N PRO A 506 -9.59 10.34 -37.09
CA PRO A 506 -9.26 11.11 -38.29
C PRO A 506 -10.32 11.07 -39.40
N GLU A 507 -11.07 9.97 -39.50
CA GLU A 507 -12.09 9.73 -40.53
C GLU A 507 -13.32 10.63 -40.40
N ILE A 508 -13.45 11.43 -39.33
CA ILE A 508 -14.56 12.41 -39.20
C ILE A 508 -14.48 13.52 -40.25
N VAL A 509 -13.29 13.77 -40.80
CA VAL A 509 -13.09 14.80 -41.82
C VAL A 509 -13.40 14.17 -43.18
N ASP A 510 -14.70 14.08 -43.43
CA ASP A 510 -15.26 13.67 -44.72
C ASP A 510 -15.09 14.77 -45.79
N LYS A 511 -15.55 14.50 -47.02
CA LYS A 511 -15.52 15.48 -48.11
C LYS A 511 -16.27 16.78 -47.76
N THR A 512 -17.33 16.74 -46.95
CA THR A 512 -18.16 17.91 -46.64
C THR A 512 -17.46 18.84 -45.64
N VAL A 513 -16.86 18.29 -44.60
CA VAL A 513 -16.07 19.01 -43.60
C VAL A 513 -14.81 19.56 -44.25
N MET A 514 -14.09 18.79 -45.08
CA MET A 514 -12.93 19.31 -45.85
C MET A 514 -13.29 20.55 -46.68
N ASN A 515 -14.42 20.54 -47.40
CA ASN A 515 -14.84 21.69 -48.20
C ASN A 515 -15.14 22.93 -47.31
N LYS A 516 -15.78 22.75 -46.15
CA LYS A 516 -16.01 23.84 -45.18
C LYS A 516 -14.70 24.38 -44.59
N LEU A 517 -13.76 23.49 -44.27
CA LEU A 517 -12.43 23.86 -43.76
C LEU A 517 -11.67 24.72 -44.77
N ILE A 518 -11.66 24.31 -46.04
CA ILE A 518 -10.98 25.03 -47.12
C ILE A 518 -11.64 26.40 -47.38
N PHE A 519 -12.97 26.47 -47.39
CA PHE A 519 -13.69 27.74 -47.58
C PHE A 519 -13.43 28.72 -46.41
N GLY A 520 -13.33 28.21 -45.19
CA GLY A 520 -13.04 29.01 -43.99
C GLY A 520 -11.60 29.53 -43.92
N LEU A 521 -10.64 28.85 -44.56
CA LEU A 521 -9.20 29.12 -44.41
C LEU A 521 -8.80 30.58 -44.67
N LYS A 522 -9.44 31.25 -45.64
CA LYS A 522 -9.19 32.67 -45.96
C LYS A 522 -9.57 33.63 -44.84
N LYS A 523 -10.57 33.27 -44.03
CA LYS A 523 -11.13 34.13 -42.97
C LYS A 523 -10.46 33.95 -41.61
N LEU A 524 -9.57 32.97 -41.48
CA LEU A 524 -8.91 32.60 -40.23
C LEU A 524 -7.56 33.29 -40.08
N TYR A 525 -7.20 33.63 -38.85
CA TYR A 525 -5.94 34.28 -38.47
C TYR A 525 -5.33 33.61 -37.23
N GLY A 526 -4.01 33.74 -37.06
CA GLY A 526 -3.27 33.23 -35.90
C GLY A 526 -3.44 31.72 -35.67
N ASP A 527 -3.55 31.33 -34.39
CA ASP A 527 -3.65 29.93 -33.95
C ASP A 527 -4.80 29.16 -34.63
N PHE A 528 -5.93 29.82 -34.90
CA PHE A 528 -7.06 29.16 -35.56
C PHE A 528 -6.75 28.72 -36.99
N LYS A 529 -5.91 29.50 -37.70
CA LYS A 529 -5.44 29.16 -39.04
C LYS A 529 -4.42 28.03 -39.01
N MET A 530 -3.52 28.04 -38.03
CA MET A 530 -2.56 26.95 -37.80
C MET A 530 -3.28 25.62 -37.53
N GLU A 531 -4.24 25.61 -36.60
CA GLU A 531 -4.98 24.40 -36.22
C GLU A 531 -5.87 23.89 -37.37
N CYS A 532 -6.44 24.79 -38.18
CA CYS A 532 -7.13 24.44 -39.43
C CYS A 532 -6.29 23.54 -40.34
N LEU A 533 -5.06 23.97 -40.60
CA LEU A 533 -4.14 23.29 -41.50
C LEU A 533 -3.73 21.94 -40.92
N LYS A 534 -3.51 21.83 -39.59
CA LYS A 534 -3.23 20.55 -38.93
C LYS A 534 -4.36 19.54 -39.14
N VAL A 535 -5.62 19.98 -39.09
CA VAL A 535 -6.77 19.10 -39.34
C VAL A 535 -6.78 18.55 -40.76
N MET A 536 -6.45 19.41 -41.74
CA MET A 536 -6.43 18.98 -43.13
C MET A 536 -5.36 17.92 -43.40
N ILE A 537 -4.19 17.97 -42.74
CA ILE A 537 -3.06 17.06 -42.99
C ILE A 537 -3.46 15.58 -42.92
N ALA A 538 -4.35 15.17 -42.03
CA ALA A 538 -4.70 13.75 -41.87
C ALA A 538 -5.30 13.16 -43.16
N ASN A 539 -6.28 13.85 -43.77
CA ASN A 539 -7.08 13.30 -44.87
C ASN A 539 -6.85 14.02 -46.21
N VAL A 540 -5.90 14.96 -46.29
CA VAL A 540 -5.66 15.77 -47.50
C VAL A 540 -5.37 14.93 -48.75
N THR A 541 -4.78 13.75 -48.59
CA THR A 541 -4.44 12.84 -49.68
C THR A 541 -5.65 12.19 -50.30
N GLU A 542 -6.71 11.90 -49.54
CA GLU A 542 -7.92 11.23 -50.04
C GLU A 542 -8.90 12.21 -50.71
N PHE A 543 -8.61 13.50 -50.65
CA PHE A 543 -9.50 14.53 -51.13
C PHE A 543 -9.24 14.90 -52.59
N ASP A 544 -10.26 14.72 -53.43
CA ASP A 544 -10.17 15.00 -54.87
C ASP A 544 -9.82 16.47 -55.13
N SER A 545 -8.85 16.72 -56.01
CA SER A 545 -8.40 18.06 -56.39
C SER A 545 -7.95 18.94 -55.22
N ALA A 546 -7.45 18.34 -54.14
CA ALA A 546 -7.07 19.03 -52.89
C ALA A 546 -6.19 20.26 -53.12
N TYR A 547 -5.15 20.14 -53.96
CA TYR A 547 -4.25 21.25 -54.25
C TYR A 547 -4.95 22.44 -54.90
N LEU A 548 -5.85 22.23 -55.87
CA LEU A 548 -6.55 23.31 -56.56
C LEU A 548 -7.46 24.08 -55.59
N LYS A 549 -8.15 23.36 -54.72
CA LYS A 549 -9.04 23.95 -53.71
C LYS A 549 -8.25 24.69 -52.62
N LEU A 550 -7.12 24.15 -52.17
CA LEU A 550 -6.22 24.83 -51.22
C LEU A 550 -5.55 26.07 -51.82
N LYS A 551 -5.14 26.00 -53.09
CA LYS A 551 -4.63 27.14 -53.85
C LYS A 551 -5.70 28.24 -53.97
N ALA A 552 -6.94 27.88 -54.31
CA ALA A 552 -8.05 28.82 -54.33
C ALA A 552 -8.33 29.43 -52.95
N ALA A 553 -8.03 28.71 -51.87
CA ALA A 553 -8.13 29.17 -50.48
C ALA A 553 -6.91 30.01 -50.00
N GLY A 554 -5.92 30.27 -50.85
CA GLY A 554 -4.77 31.11 -50.52
C GLY A 554 -3.65 30.39 -49.76
N VAL A 555 -3.52 29.06 -49.89
CA VAL A 555 -2.45 28.31 -49.20
C VAL A 555 -1.04 28.76 -49.61
N LEU A 556 -0.87 29.22 -50.85
CA LEU A 556 0.42 29.72 -51.35
C LEU A 556 0.84 31.01 -50.64
N ASP A 557 -0.12 31.89 -50.31
CA ASP A 557 0.14 33.13 -49.57
C ASP A 557 0.60 32.84 -48.13
N ILE A 558 0.18 31.69 -47.57
CA ILE A 558 0.60 31.23 -46.24
C ILE A 558 2.06 30.79 -46.25
N LEU A 559 2.58 30.28 -47.37
CA LEU A 559 3.97 29.85 -47.50
C LEU A 559 4.98 31.01 -47.44
N ILE A 560 4.53 32.22 -47.77
CA ILE A 560 5.35 33.45 -47.77
C ILE A 560 5.05 34.30 -46.53
N HIS A 561 4.12 33.86 -45.66
CA HIS A 561 3.72 34.64 -44.49
C HIS A 561 4.85 34.68 -43.44
N LYS A 562 4.98 35.81 -42.74
CA LYS A 562 5.98 36.00 -41.66
C LYS A 562 5.67 35.20 -40.38
N ASP A 563 4.54 34.53 -40.32
CA ASP A 563 4.17 33.66 -39.21
C ASP A 563 4.74 32.26 -39.47
N PHE A 564 5.94 32.02 -38.94
CA PHE A 564 6.68 30.77 -39.14
C PHE A 564 5.95 29.55 -38.57
N SER A 565 5.12 29.73 -37.53
CA SER A 565 4.33 28.64 -36.95
C SER A 565 3.26 28.17 -37.92
N ILE A 566 2.50 29.07 -38.54
CA ILE A 566 1.50 28.71 -39.55
C ILE A 566 2.18 28.16 -40.82
N ARG A 567 3.28 28.80 -41.24
CA ARG A 567 4.06 28.39 -42.43
C ARG A 567 4.58 26.96 -42.31
N SER A 568 5.12 26.56 -41.15
CA SER A 568 5.63 25.19 -40.92
C SER A 568 4.54 24.12 -41.14
N VAL A 569 3.31 24.37 -40.67
CA VAL A 569 2.18 23.46 -40.83
C VAL A 569 1.70 23.43 -42.28
N ALA A 570 1.67 24.58 -42.96
CA ALA A 570 1.35 24.65 -44.38
C ALA A 570 2.35 23.87 -45.25
N LEU A 571 3.65 23.95 -44.93
CA LEU A 571 4.70 23.17 -45.60
C LEU A 571 4.51 21.65 -45.40
N ARG A 572 4.18 21.21 -44.18
CA ARG A 572 3.86 19.80 -43.90
C ARG A 572 2.64 19.29 -44.68
N LEU A 573 1.60 20.12 -44.78
CA LEU A 573 0.41 19.83 -45.58
C LEU A 573 0.76 19.65 -47.07
N LEU A 574 1.60 20.55 -47.61
CA LEU A 574 2.06 20.46 -49.00
C LEU A 574 2.97 19.27 -49.25
N HIS A 575 3.90 18.99 -48.34
CA HIS A 575 4.78 17.82 -48.43
C HIS A 575 3.97 16.53 -48.59
N LYS A 576 2.88 16.38 -47.84
CA LYS A 576 1.99 15.21 -47.95
C LYS A 576 1.19 15.16 -49.26
N LEU A 577 1.00 16.30 -49.93
CA LEU A 577 0.31 16.39 -51.22
C LEU A 577 1.22 16.19 -52.43
N LEU A 578 2.55 16.34 -52.28
CA LEU A 578 3.51 16.28 -53.39
C LEU A 578 3.30 15.12 -54.37
N PRO A 579 3.04 13.86 -53.92
CA PRO A 579 2.87 12.73 -54.83
C PRO A 579 1.68 12.83 -55.79
N LYS A 580 0.72 13.73 -55.54
CA LYS A 580 -0.51 13.89 -56.34
C LYS A 580 -0.50 15.15 -57.22
N LEU A 581 0.61 15.88 -57.25
CA LEU A 581 0.72 17.14 -57.98
C LEU A 581 1.23 16.95 -59.40
N THR A 582 0.78 17.78 -60.32
CA THR A 582 1.30 17.81 -61.70
C THR A 582 2.62 18.61 -61.77
N HIS A 583 3.42 18.41 -62.83
CA HIS A 583 4.69 19.12 -63.03
C HIS A 583 4.54 20.65 -62.96
N GLU A 584 3.49 21.21 -63.57
CA GLU A 584 3.23 22.66 -63.50
C GLU A 584 2.94 23.15 -62.07
N GLN A 585 2.27 22.32 -61.27
CA GLN A 585 1.94 22.65 -59.88
C GLN A 585 3.20 22.59 -59.00
N LEU A 586 4.05 21.59 -59.21
CA LEU A 586 5.35 21.46 -58.54
C LEU A 586 6.25 22.65 -58.86
N PHE A 587 6.35 23.04 -60.14
CA PHE A 587 7.13 24.20 -60.56
C PHE A 587 6.64 25.49 -59.90
N LYS A 588 5.32 25.69 -59.84
CA LYS A 588 4.74 26.87 -59.17
C LYS A 588 5.07 26.89 -57.68
N ILE A 589 4.99 25.76 -56.98
CA ILE A 589 5.39 25.66 -55.57
C ILE A 589 6.87 25.99 -55.40
N ALA A 590 7.74 25.42 -56.23
CA ALA A 590 9.19 25.66 -56.16
C ALA A 590 9.55 27.16 -56.27
N GLN A 591 8.83 27.91 -57.12
CA GLN A 591 8.98 29.36 -57.26
C GLN A 591 8.48 30.16 -56.05
N THR A 592 7.60 29.57 -55.23
CA THR A 592 6.96 30.25 -54.10
C THR A 592 7.72 30.00 -52.79
N LEU A 593 8.46 28.90 -52.72
CA LEU A 593 9.21 28.50 -51.53
C LEU A 593 10.41 29.41 -51.31
N SER A 594 10.65 29.74 -50.05
CA SER A 594 11.82 30.47 -49.59
C SER A 594 12.46 29.75 -48.41
N LEU A 595 13.77 29.92 -48.27
CA LEU A 595 14.63 29.27 -47.27
C LEU A 595 14.80 30.10 -45.98
N ASP A 596 13.92 31.07 -45.78
CA ASP A 596 13.89 31.94 -44.60
C ASP A 596 12.99 31.39 -43.47
N GLY A 597 13.31 31.77 -42.24
CA GLY A 597 12.48 31.49 -41.06
C GLY A 597 13.08 30.54 -40.05
N SER A 598 12.23 29.91 -39.24
CA SER A 598 12.61 28.98 -38.16
C SER A 598 13.24 27.69 -38.69
N ASN A 599 13.99 26.98 -37.83
CA ASN A 599 14.61 25.69 -38.17
C ASN A 599 13.60 24.68 -38.73
N GLU A 600 12.36 24.64 -38.21
CA GLU A 600 11.31 23.76 -38.75
C GLU A 600 10.87 24.16 -40.15
N CYS A 601 10.69 25.46 -40.44
CA CYS A 601 10.36 25.92 -41.79
C CYS A 601 11.46 25.56 -42.79
N GLN A 602 12.71 25.78 -42.42
CA GLN A 602 13.87 25.44 -43.26
C GLN A 602 13.94 23.93 -43.52
N TYR A 603 13.75 23.11 -42.47
CA TYR A 603 13.70 21.65 -42.58
C TYR A 603 12.63 21.19 -43.58
N TRP A 604 11.38 21.62 -43.41
CA TRP A 604 10.29 21.17 -44.29
C TRP A 604 10.43 21.71 -45.72
N THR A 605 10.95 22.93 -45.91
CA THR A 605 11.27 23.45 -47.24
C THR A 605 12.35 22.60 -47.93
N LEU A 606 13.41 22.22 -47.21
CA LEU A 606 14.47 21.35 -47.75
C LEU A 606 13.95 19.95 -48.07
N GLU A 607 13.09 19.37 -47.22
CA GLU A 607 12.46 18.07 -47.50
C GLU A 607 11.58 18.12 -48.76
N ILE A 608 10.85 19.21 -48.99
CA ILE A 608 10.10 19.40 -50.24
C ILE A 608 11.04 19.50 -51.45
N TYR A 609 12.12 20.28 -51.36
CA TYR A 609 13.10 20.38 -52.45
C TYR A 609 13.80 19.05 -52.74
N LYS A 610 14.14 18.30 -51.70
CA LYS A 610 14.72 16.96 -51.82
C LYS A 610 13.76 16.01 -52.54
N TRP A 611 12.49 15.97 -52.11
CA TRP A 611 11.48 15.15 -52.78
C TRP A 611 11.31 15.55 -54.26
N MET A 612 11.27 16.85 -54.57
CA MET A 612 11.20 17.33 -55.95
C MET A 612 12.43 16.93 -56.77
N TYR A 613 13.63 17.01 -56.19
CA TYR A 613 14.87 16.58 -56.83
C TYR A 613 14.86 15.09 -57.16
N ASP A 614 14.44 14.25 -56.20
CA ASP A 614 14.34 12.80 -56.36
C ASP A 614 13.29 12.44 -57.44
N TYR A 615 12.15 13.13 -57.44
CA TYR A 615 11.09 12.96 -58.45
C TYR A 615 11.57 13.32 -59.86
N ILE A 616 12.31 14.44 -60.00
CA ILE A 616 12.86 14.88 -61.28
C ILE A 616 13.97 13.94 -61.77
N THR A 617 14.87 13.50 -60.89
CA THR A 617 15.93 12.56 -61.28
C THR A 617 15.34 11.22 -61.72
N GLN A 618 14.33 10.69 -61.01
CA GLN A 618 13.63 9.46 -61.43
C GLN A 618 12.92 9.57 -62.78
N GLN A 619 12.44 10.77 -63.16
CA GLN A 619 11.83 11.05 -64.47
C GLN A 619 12.86 11.24 -65.59
N ILE A 620 14.11 11.56 -65.28
CA ILE A 620 15.20 11.72 -66.26
C ILE A 620 15.91 10.37 -66.49
N THR A 621 15.92 9.49 -65.48
CA THR A 621 16.55 8.16 -65.56
C THR A 621 15.65 7.06 -66.11
N ASN A 622 14.33 7.28 -66.14
CA ASN A 622 13.35 6.44 -66.84
C ASN A 622 12.98 7.09 -68.17
#